data_AF-A0A4R3HW54-F1
#
_entry.id   AF-A0A4R3HW54-F1
#
_cell.length_a   1.000
_cell.length_b   1.000
_cell.length_c   1.000
_cell.angle_alpha   90.00
_cell.angle_beta   90.00
_cell.angle_gamma   90.00
#
_symmetry.space_group_name_H-M   'P 1'
#
loop_
_entity.id
_entity.type
_entity.pdbx_description
1 polymer ?
#
loop_
_entity_poly.entity_id
_entity_poly.type
_entity_poly.pdbx_seq_one_letter_code
_entity_poly.pdbx_strand_id
1 'polypeptide(L)' 'MRADYALSHLYDGEICRAITAEGERKVRWDKKDWHFYYVDTPVPQVCDFDEIREWRIAAIKQFTSQHT' A
#
# COMPACT_ATOMS: atom_id res chain seq x y z
N MET A 1 9.33 -12.16 8.09
CA MET A 1 8.99 -11.24 9.20
C MET A 1 9.79 -9.93 9.09
N ARG A 2 9.69 -9.23 7.94
CA ARG A 2 10.31 -7.91 7.68
C ARG A 2 9.32 -6.90 7.08
N ALA A 3 8.21 -7.37 6.52
CA ALA A 3 7.16 -6.53 5.93
C ALA A 3 6.35 -5.76 6.99
N ASP A 4 6.29 -6.28 8.22
CA ASP A 4 5.47 -5.74 9.32
C ASP A 4 5.93 -4.33 9.74
N TYR A 5 7.23 -4.05 9.67
CA TYR A 5 7.77 -2.74 10.03
C TYR A 5 7.42 -1.66 9.01
N ALA A 6 7.50 -1.95 7.71
CA ALA A 6 7.23 -0.94 6.67
C ALA A 6 5.75 -0.51 6.68
N LEU A 7 4.82 -1.44 6.83
CA LEU A 7 3.37 -1.15 6.90
C LEU A 7 3.00 -0.34 8.14
N SER A 8 3.69 -0.55 9.27
CA SER A 8 3.44 0.16 10.51
C SER A 8 3.66 1.69 10.40
N HIS A 9 4.52 2.12 9.47
CA HIS A 9 4.83 3.52 9.21
C HIS A 9 3.84 4.20 8.26
N LEU A 10 2.96 3.43 7.61
CA LEU A 10 1.91 3.99 6.77
C LEU A 10 0.81 4.64 7.63
N TYR A 11 0.24 5.71 7.11
CA TYR A 11 -0.96 6.32 7.69
C TYR A 11 -2.19 5.46 7.39
N ASP A 12 -3.18 5.52 8.27
CA ASP A 12 -4.47 4.89 8.00
C ASP A 12 -5.12 5.55 6.78
N GLY A 13 -5.58 4.74 5.83
CA GLY A 13 -6.10 5.21 4.55
C GLY A 13 -5.04 5.62 3.51
N GLU A 14 -3.74 5.37 3.76
CA GLU A 14 -2.68 5.75 2.82
C GLU A 14 -2.80 5.02 1.48
N ILE A 15 -2.71 5.75 0.37
CA ILE A 15 -2.78 5.17 -0.97
C ILE A 15 -1.44 4.56 -1.36
N CYS A 16 -1.47 3.28 -1.73
CA CYS A 16 -0.34 2.52 -2.22
C CYS A 16 -0.61 1.97 -3.62
N ARG A 17 0.44 1.46 -4.25
CA ARG A 17 0.39 0.67 -5.47
C ARG A 17 0.88 -0.72 -5.14
N ALA A 18 0.06 -1.72 -5.42
CA ALA A 18 0.39 -3.13 -5.25
C ALA A 18 0.61 -3.76 -6.63
N ILE A 19 1.69 -4.53 -6.78
CA ILE A 19 1.95 -5.35 -7.96
C ILE A 19 1.40 -6.75 -7.66
N THR A 20 0.34 -7.11 -8.38
CA THR A 20 -0.34 -8.40 -8.29
C THR A 20 -0.03 -9.27 -9.52
N ALA A 21 -0.55 -10.51 -9.56
CA ALA A 21 -0.46 -11.35 -10.75
C ALA A 21 -1.15 -10.74 -11.98
N GLU A 22 -2.20 -9.93 -11.78
CA GLU A 22 -2.91 -9.23 -12.86
C GLU A 22 -2.21 -7.93 -13.30
N GLY A 23 -1.27 -7.43 -12.51
CA GLY A 23 -0.53 -6.19 -12.76
C GLY A 23 -0.55 -5.22 -11.59
N GLU A 24 -0.11 -3.98 -11.85
CA GLU A 24 -0.13 -2.91 -10.85
C GLU A 24 -1.57 -2.42 -10.62
N ARG A 25 -2.00 -2.44 -9.36
CA ARG A 25 -3.30 -1.95 -8.89
C ARG A 25 -3.11 -0.89 -7.83
N LYS A 26 -4.05 0.05 -7.76
CA LYS A 26 -4.10 1.05 -6.70
C LYS A 26 -4.86 0.47 -5.51
N VAL A 27 -4.25 0.56 -4.34
CA VAL A 27 -4.81 0.04 -3.09
C VAL A 27 -4.74 1.10 -2.00
N ARG A 28 -5.59 0.95 -0.99
CA ARG A 28 -5.61 1.78 0.22
C ARG A 28 -5.21 0.91 1.41
N TRP A 29 -4.24 1.36 2.18
CA TRP A 29 -3.86 0.71 3.43
C TRP A 29 -4.90 1.03 4.50
N ASP A 30 -5.40 0.00 5.19
CA ASP A 30 -6.18 0.15 6.41
C ASP A 30 -5.39 -0.41 7.58
N LYS A 31 -5.08 0.45 8.55
CA LYS A 31 -4.23 0.11 9.69
C LYS A 31 -5.01 -0.60 10.79
N LYS A 32 -6.33 -0.42 10.85
CA LYS A 32 -7.18 -1.05 11.87
C LYS A 32 -7.39 -2.51 11.54
N ASP A 33 -7.74 -2.79 10.29
CA ASP A 33 -7.94 -4.14 9.79
C ASP A 33 -6.61 -4.80 9.40
N TRP A 34 -5.55 -4.01 9.23
CA TRP A 34 -4.23 -4.45 8.76
C TRP A 34 -4.28 -5.09 7.36
N HIS A 35 -5.08 -4.51 6.47
CA HIS A 35 -5.32 -5.01 5.11
C HIS A 35 -5.20 -3.91 4.06
N PHE A 36 -4.90 -4.32 2.83
CA PHE A 36 -5.06 -3.46 1.66
C PHE A 36 -6.47 -3.62 1.07
N TYR A 37 -7.04 -2.52 0.60
CA TYR A 37 -8.32 -2.51 -0.09
C TYR A 37 -8.17 -1.92 -1.49
N TYR A 38 -8.78 -2.54 -2.50
CA TYR A 38 -8.85 -1.97 -3.85
C TYR A 38 -9.67 -0.67 -3.82
N VAL A 39 -9.18 0.37 -4.48
CA VAL A 39 -9.85 1.68 -4.53
C VAL A 39 -10.68 1.90 -5.79
N ASP A 40 -10.45 1.07 -6.82
CA ASP A 40 -11.12 1.19 -8.12
C ASP A 40 -12.41 0.36 -8.19
N THR A 41 -12.79 -0.30 -7.08
CA THR A 41 -14.01 -1.11 -6.99
C THR A 41 -15.12 -0.32 -6.28
N PRO A 42 -16.39 -0.41 -6.75
CA PRO A 42 -17.52 0.30 -6.12
C PRO A 42 -17.86 -0.25 -4.73
N VAL A 43 -17.42 -1.47 -4.43
CA VAL A 43 -17.52 -2.12 -3.12
C VAL A 43 -16.10 -2.31 -2.58
N PRO A 44 -15.83 -2.02 -1.29
CA PRO A 44 -14.52 -2.29 -0.70
C PRO A 44 -14.19 -3.77 -0.83
N GLN A 45 -13.17 -4.08 -1.63
CA GLN A 45 -12.66 -5.44 -1.80
C GLN A 45 -11.27 -5.52 -1.20
N VAL A 46 -11.05 -6.52 -0.34
CA VAL A 46 -9.73 -6.79 0.25
C VAL A 46 -8.79 -7.24 -0.86
N CYS A 47 -7.56 -6.72 -0.83
CA CYS A 47 -6.43 -7.16 -1.63
C CYS A 47 -5.56 -8.01 -0.71
N ASP A 48 -5.59 -9.33 -0.91
CA ASP A 48 -4.90 -10.27 -0.03
C ASP A 48 -3.39 -10.16 -0.21
N PHE A 49 -2.64 -10.24 0.89
CA PHE A 49 -1.18 -10.16 0.84
C PHE A 49 -0.55 -11.26 -0.02
N ASP A 50 -1.18 -12.42 -0.11
CA ASP A 50 -0.73 -13.53 -0.96
C ASP A 50 -0.82 -13.18 -2.46
N GLU A 51 -1.70 -12.26 -2.86
CA GLU A 51 -1.79 -11.76 -4.23
C GLU A 51 -0.73 -10.68 -4.52
N ILE A 52 -0.20 -10.02 -3.47
CA ILE A 52 0.72 -8.90 -3.57
C ILE A 52 2.16 -9.42 -3.64
N ARG A 53 2.78 -9.28 -4.81
CA ARG A 53 4.20 -9.59 -5.00
C ARG A 53 5.11 -8.50 -4.46
N GLU A 54 4.70 -7.24 -4.64
CA GLU A 54 5.41 -6.04 -4.19
C GLU A 54 4.42 -4.90 -3.97
N TRP A 55 4.69 -3.99 -3.04
CA TRP A 55 3.91 -2.77 -2.89
C TRP A 55 4.80 -1.55 -2.61
N ARG A 56 4.31 -0.37 -2.97
CA ARG A 56 4.97 0.93 -2.73
C ARG A 56 3.96 2.03 -2.45
N ILE A 57 4.34 3.04 -1.67
CA ILE A 57 3.49 4.21 -1.42
C ILE A 57 3.27 4.94 -2.76
N ALA A 58 2.02 5.30 -3.08
CA ALA A 58 1.72 5.97 -4.35
C ALA A 58 2.26 7.41 -4.37
N ALA A 59 2.28 8.06 -3.20
CA ALA A 59 2.99 9.29 -2.97
C ALA A 59 4.46 8.99 -2.68
N ILE A 60 5.31 9.07 -3.71
CA ILE A 60 6.71 9.38 -3.46
C ILE A 60 6.72 10.83 -2.96
N LYS A 61 6.58 11.03 -1.64
CA LYS A 61 7.17 12.24 -1.04
C LYS A 61 8.65 12.08 -1.32
N GLN A 62 9.15 12.76 -2.35
CA GLN A 62 10.56 13.07 -2.44
C GLN A 62 10.91 13.66 -1.08
N PHE A 63 11.54 12.88 -0.21
CA PHE A 63 12.39 13.46 0.81
C PHE A 63 13.48 14.15 0.01
N THR A 64 13.26 15.42 -0.31
CA THR A 64 14.34 16.34 -0.61
C THR A 64 15.17 16.41 0.66
N SER A 65 16.11 15.47 0.81
CA SER A 65 17.29 15.71 1.61
C SER A 65 18.02 16.88 0.94
N GLN A 66 17.62 18.10 1.29
CA GLN A 66 18.50 19.25 1.23
C GLN A 66 19.63 18.95 2.22
N HIS A 67 20.68 18.32 1.72
CA HIS A 67 21.97 18.35 2.38
C HIS A 67 22.45 19.80 2.26
N THR A 68 22.44 20.50 3.39
CA THR A 68 23.07 21.82 3.56
C THR A 68 24.57 21.64 3.70
#